data_AF-A0AAE3ZPX2-F1
#
_entry.id   AF-A0AAE3ZPX2-F1
#
_cell.length_a   1.000
_cell.length_b   1.000
_cell.length_c   1.000
_cell.angle_alpha   90.00
_cell.angle_beta   90.00
_cell.angle_gamma   90.00
#
_symmetry.space_group_name_H-M   'P 1'
#
loop_
_entity.id
_entity.type
_entity.pdbx_description
1 polymer ?
#
loop_
_entity_poly.entity_id
_entity_poly.type
_entity_poly.pdbx_seq_one_letter_code
_entity_poly.pdbx_strand_id
1 'polypeptide(L)'
;MERECSNCGKPFMPKPGPGRPRRRCEECRPPEKRRADAPPLSPPAPTNVHRLPAPSAESVARAGPVGATLERLTNAGRESTPEGEIALTLAAALAEGGHTASGLAALAKELRATLAAALEGAPVEPDLVDELKERRARRRGA
;
A
#
# COMPACT_ATOMS: atom_id res chain seq x y z
N MET A 1 -9.76 -40.74 -30.55
CA MET A 1 -8.54 -41.27 -29.90
C MET A 1 -8.93 -41.85 -28.55
N GLU A 2 -8.91 -43.17 -28.44
CA GLU A 2 -9.14 -43.87 -27.19
C GLU A 2 -7.90 -43.69 -26.29
N ARG A 3 -8.10 -43.69 -24.97
CA ARG A 3 -7.01 -43.58 -23.99
C ARG A 3 -7.12 -44.72 -23.00
N GLU A 4 -5.99 -45.19 -22.50
CA GLU A 4 -5.93 -46.27 -21.51
C GLU A 4 -5.95 -45.73 -20.08
N CYS A 5 -6.68 -46.40 -19.21
CA CYS A 5 -6.75 -46.05 -17.79
C CYS A 5 -5.40 -46.34 -17.11
N SER A 6 -4.81 -45.34 -16.46
CA SER A 6 -3.53 -45.48 -15.76
C SER A 6 -3.56 -46.40 -14.52
N ASN A 7 -4.72 -46.95 -14.15
CA ASN A 7 -4.89 -47.82 -12.99
C ASN A 7 -5.26 -49.26 -13.36
N CYS A 8 -6.06 -49.45 -14.41
CA CYS A 8 -6.59 -50.77 -14.80
C CYS A 8 -6.35 -51.13 -16.27
N GLY A 9 -5.68 -50.28 -17.05
CA GLY A 9 -5.35 -50.52 -18.46
C GLY A 9 -6.55 -50.48 -19.45
N LYS A 10 -7.80 -50.51 -18.96
CA LYS A 10 -8.98 -50.52 -19.83
C LYS A 10 -9.04 -49.26 -20.73
N PRO A 11 -9.41 -49.38 -22.02
CA PRO A 11 -9.63 -48.25 -22.89
C PRO A 11 -10.87 -47.46 -22.42
N PHE A 12 -10.81 -46.14 -22.48
CA PHE A 12 -11.93 -45.26 -22.19
C PHE A 12 -11.94 -44.05 -23.14
N MET A 13 -13.12 -43.52 -23.41
CA MET A 13 -13.26 -42.32 -24.25
C MET A 13 -13.00 -41.05 -23.43
N PRO A 14 -12.09 -40.13 -23.81
CA PRO A 14 -11.94 -38.86 -23.12
C PRO A 14 -13.19 -37.99 -23.30
N LYS A 15 -13.68 -37.35 -22.23
CA LYS A 15 -14.77 -36.37 -22.33
C LYS A 15 -14.23 -35.07 -22.94
N PRO A 16 -14.88 -34.50 -23.98
CA PRO A 16 -14.48 -33.22 -24.54
C PRO A 16 -14.79 -32.08 -23.56
N GLY A 17 -13.85 -31.15 -23.38
CA GLY A 17 -14.03 -29.98 -22.53
C GLY A 17 -12.70 -29.22 -22.31
N PRO A 18 -12.75 -27.97 -21.83
CA PRO A 18 -11.57 -27.12 -21.63
C PRO A 18 -10.69 -27.56 -20.45
N GLY A 19 -11.08 -28.62 -19.73
CA GLY A 19 -10.37 -29.12 -18.56
C GLY A 19 -9.21 -30.06 -18.91
N ARG A 20 -8.38 -30.33 -17.90
CA ARG A 20 -7.30 -31.32 -18.01
C ARG A 20 -7.86 -32.70 -18.39
N PRO A 21 -7.32 -33.39 -19.41
CA PRO A 21 -7.77 -34.72 -19.79
C PRO A 21 -7.68 -35.71 -18.62
N ARG A 22 -8.73 -36.52 -18.44
CA ARG A 22 -8.77 -37.57 -17.41
C ARG A 22 -7.72 -38.66 -17.71
N ARG A 23 -7.08 -39.19 -16.65
CA ARG A 23 -6.07 -40.27 -16.72
C ARG A 23 -6.61 -41.65 -16.32
N ARG A 24 -7.81 -41.70 -15.71
CA ARG A 24 -8.44 -42.91 -15.18
C ARG A 24 -9.87 -43.05 -15.73
N CYS A 25 -10.35 -44.29 -15.84
CA CYS A 25 -11.74 -44.60 -16.18
C CYS A 25 -12.69 -44.20 -15.04
N GLU A 26 -14.00 -44.27 -15.28
CA GLU A 26 -15.01 -43.86 -14.28
C GLU A 26 -15.01 -44.75 -13.04
N GLU A 27 -14.70 -46.04 -13.19
CA GLU A 27 -14.59 -47.01 -12.08
C GLU A 27 -13.36 -46.76 -11.20
N CYS A 28 -12.21 -46.40 -11.80
CA CYS A 28 -10.94 -46.17 -11.10
C CYS A 28 -10.75 -44.71 -10.65
N ARG A 29 -11.75 -43.85 -10.87
CA ARG A 29 -11.71 -42.47 -10.42
C ARG A 29 -11.82 -42.47 -8.89
N PRO A 30 -10.86 -41.89 -8.15
CA PRO A 30 -11.03 -41.74 -6.71
C PRO A 30 -12.29 -40.92 -6.45
N PRO A 31 -13.11 -41.28 -5.44
CA PRO A 31 -14.29 -40.50 -5.10
C PRO A 31 -13.84 -39.06 -4.85
N GLU A 32 -14.46 -38.11 -5.54
CA GLU A 32 -14.24 -36.71 -5.22
C GLU A 32 -14.64 -36.53 -3.76
N LYS A 33 -13.70 -36.09 -2.92
CA LYS A 33 -14.02 -35.58 -1.59
C LYS A 33 -14.96 -34.39 -1.81
N ARG A 34 -16.26 -34.65 -1.82
CA ARG A 34 -17.27 -33.62 -1.65
C ARG A 34 -16.89 -32.94 -0.35
N ARG A 35 -16.64 -31.64 -0.41
CA ARG A 35 -16.37 -30.79 0.77
C ARG A 35 -17.65 -30.63 1.59
N ALA A 36 -18.30 -31.75 1.94
CA ALA A 36 -19.49 -31.78 2.78
C ALA A 36 -19.11 -31.52 4.25
N ASP A 37 -17.87 -31.83 4.64
CA ASP A 37 -17.32 -31.59 5.97
C ASP A 37 -16.28 -30.45 6.03
N ALA A 38 -16.24 -29.58 5.01
CA ALA A 38 -15.56 -28.32 5.20
C ALA A 38 -16.43 -27.49 6.16
N PRO A 39 -15.97 -27.15 7.38
CA PRO A 39 -16.71 -26.23 8.22
C PRO A 39 -16.99 -24.98 7.39
N PRO A 40 -18.18 -24.35 7.52
CA PRO A 40 -18.42 -23.09 6.85
C PRO A 40 -17.23 -22.19 7.17
N LEU A 41 -16.64 -21.58 6.14
CA LEU A 41 -15.71 -20.48 6.32
C LEU A 41 -16.51 -19.35 6.98
N SER A 42 -16.72 -19.45 8.29
CA SER A 42 -17.07 -18.31 9.11
C SER A 42 -16.00 -17.27 8.81
N PRO A 43 -16.35 -16.04 8.39
CA PRO A 43 -15.37 -14.98 8.33
C PRO A 43 -14.64 -14.98 9.68
N PRO A 44 -13.29 -14.89 9.70
CA PRO A 44 -12.58 -14.83 10.96
C PRO A 44 -13.21 -13.72 11.79
N ALA A 45 -13.61 -14.04 13.02
CA ALA A 45 -14.11 -13.05 13.96
C ALA A 45 -13.11 -11.87 13.95
N PRO A 46 -13.59 -10.61 13.89
CA PRO A 46 -12.68 -9.48 13.83
C PRO A 46 -11.76 -9.57 15.05
N THR A 47 -10.49 -9.87 14.80
CA THR A 47 -9.42 -9.72 15.78
C THR A 47 -9.58 -8.32 16.35
N ASN A 48 -9.69 -8.21 17.67
CA ASN A 48 -9.80 -6.93 18.37
C ASN A 48 -8.74 -5.99 17.81
N VAL A 49 -9.15 -5.11 16.92
CA VAL A 49 -8.31 -4.05 16.39
C VAL A 49 -8.05 -3.20 17.62
N HIS A 50 -6.83 -3.24 18.15
CA HIS A 50 -6.46 -2.37 19.26
C HIS A 50 -6.85 -0.97 18.84
N ARG A 51 -7.87 -0.42 19.51
CA ARG A 51 -8.33 0.93 19.29
C ARG A 51 -7.18 1.81 19.70
N LEU A 52 -6.40 2.27 18.73
CA LEU A 52 -5.36 3.26 18.97
C LEU A 52 -6.04 4.42 19.72
N PRO A 53 -5.42 4.91 20.80
CA PRO A 53 -5.96 6.05 21.52
C PRO A 53 -6.19 7.18 20.51
N ALA A 54 -7.32 7.87 20.63
CA ALA A 54 -7.60 9.02 19.80
C ALA A 54 -6.42 9.99 19.93
N PRO A 55 -5.88 10.50 18.82
CA PRO A 55 -4.74 11.40 18.88
C PRO A 55 -5.14 12.61 19.73
N SER A 56 -4.32 12.95 20.73
CA SER A 56 -4.50 14.17 21.52
C SER A 56 -4.47 15.38 20.58
N ALA A 57 -5.18 16.47 20.93
CA ALA A 57 -5.19 17.69 20.13
C ALA A 57 -3.77 18.20 19.81
N GLU A 58 -2.82 18.01 20.72
CA GLU A 58 -1.40 18.32 20.55
C GLU A 58 -0.72 17.42 19.52
N SER A 59 -1.03 16.11 19.52
CA SER A 59 -0.51 15.18 18.50
C SER A 59 -1.14 15.42 17.13
N VAL A 60 -2.39 15.87 17.06
CA VAL A 60 -3.03 16.30 15.80
C VAL A 60 -2.45 17.62 15.30
N ALA A 61 -2.09 18.55 16.21
CA ALA A 61 -1.41 19.77 15.83
C ALA A 61 0.00 19.50 15.27
N ARG A 62 0.74 18.56 15.86
CA ARG A 62 2.05 18.10 15.35
C ARG A 62 1.95 17.22 14.10
N ALA A 63 0.94 16.36 13.99
CA ALA A 63 0.77 15.43 12.87
C ALA A 63 -0.15 15.97 11.75
N GLY A 64 -0.74 17.15 11.94
CA GLY A 64 -1.63 17.79 10.99
C GLY A 64 -0.88 18.46 9.84
N PRO A 65 -1.61 18.97 8.84
CA PRO A 65 -1.00 19.57 7.64
C PRO A 65 -0.04 20.71 8.01
N VAL A 66 -0.35 21.51 9.04
CA VAL A 66 0.52 22.60 9.52
C VAL A 66 1.82 22.05 10.12
N GLY A 67 1.73 21.13 11.08
CA GLY A 67 2.89 20.55 11.75
C GLY A 67 3.83 19.84 10.77
N ALA A 68 3.28 19.03 9.87
CA ALA A 68 4.05 18.33 8.84
C ALA A 68 4.69 19.29 7.82
N THR A 69 4.04 20.40 7.49
CA THR A 69 4.60 21.42 6.58
C THR A 69 5.73 22.18 7.26
N LEU A 70 5.53 22.59 8.52
CA LEU A 70 6.54 23.27 9.32
C LEU A 70 7.80 22.41 9.50
N GLU A 71 7.65 21.14 9.89
CA GLU A 71 8.77 20.22 10.06
C GLU A 71 9.62 20.12 8.78
N ARG A 72 8.98 19.97 7.61
CA ARG A 72 9.68 19.91 6.33
C ARG A 72 10.43 21.20 6.00
N LEU A 73 9.81 22.34 6.24
CA LEU A 73 10.43 23.65 5.98
C LEU A 73 11.59 23.91 6.94
N THR A 74 11.42 23.61 8.23
CA THR A 74 12.48 23.75 9.24
C THR A 74 13.67 22.84 8.95
N ASN A 75 13.43 21.58 8.58
CA ASN A 75 14.51 20.67 8.20
C ASN A 75 15.28 21.16 6.97
N ALA A 76 14.62 21.90 6.08
CA ALA A 76 15.25 22.54 4.93
C ALA A 76 15.82 23.93 5.20
N GLY A 77 15.58 24.53 6.38
CA GLY A 77 15.91 25.92 6.71
C GLY A 77 15.19 26.94 5.82
N ARG A 78 13.92 26.67 5.46
CA ARG A 78 13.11 27.44 4.50
C ARG A 78 11.84 28.03 5.11
N GLU A 79 11.62 27.88 6.40
CA GLU A 79 10.40 28.34 7.09
C GLU A 79 10.19 29.86 7.03
N SER A 80 11.28 30.64 6.92
CA SER A 80 11.23 32.11 6.82
C SER A 80 11.29 32.63 5.38
N THR A 81 11.18 31.75 4.38
CA THR A 81 11.09 32.18 2.98
C THR A 81 9.65 32.58 2.64
N PRO A 82 9.43 33.49 1.66
CA PRO A 82 8.09 33.85 1.22
C PRO A 82 7.24 32.63 0.84
N GLU A 83 7.83 31.67 0.11
CA GLU A 83 7.16 30.43 -0.28
C GLU A 83 6.85 29.54 0.92
N GLY A 84 7.74 29.50 1.92
CA GLY A 84 7.54 28.81 3.19
C GLY A 84 6.37 29.37 3.99
N GLU A 85 6.26 30.69 4.11
CA GLU A 85 5.15 31.36 4.81
C GLU A 85 3.80 31.13 4.11
N ILE A 86 3.78 31.18 2.77
CA ILE A 86 2.58 30.88 1.98
C ILE A 86 2.17 29.43 2.18
N ALA A 87 3.12 28.48 2.16
CA ALA A 87 2.85 27.07 2.41
C ALA A 87 2.24 26.83 3.81
N LEU A 88 2.77 27.48 4.84
CA LEU A 88 2.22 27.40 6.20
C LEU A 88 0.80 27.96 6.28
N THR A 89 0.53 29.07 5.59
CA THR A 89 -0.80 29.69 5.52
C THR A 89 -1.80 28.77 4.83
N LEU A 90 -1.42 28.14 3.72
CA LEU A 90 -2.26 27.16 3.01
C LEU A 90 -2.52 25.91 3.86
N ALA A 91 -1.52 25.44 4.60
CA ALA A 91 -1.66 24.31 5.50
C ALA A 91 -2.62 24.62 6.66
N ALA A 92 -2.60 25.85 7.18
CA ALA A 92 -3.53 26.31 8.21
C ALA A 92 -4.97 26.38 7.68
N ALA A 93 -5.16 26.93 6.48
CA ALA A 93 -6.46 26.96 5.80
C ALA A 93 -7.01 25.54 5.57
N LEU A 94 -6.14 24.58 5.22
CA LEU A 94 -6.53 23.18 5.05
C LEU A 94 -6.96 22.53 6.38
N ALA A 95 -6.33 22.91 7.50
CA ALA A 95 -6.65 22.41 8.83
C ALA A 95 -7.97 22.97 9.39
N GLU A 96 -8.31 24.21 9.06
CA GLU A 96 -9.52 24.89 9.54
C GLU A 96 -10.82 24.19 9.07
N GLY A 97 -10.77 23.53 7.92
CA GLY A 97 -11.91 22.79 7.37
C GLY A 97 -12.98 23.72 6.78
N GLY A 98 -14.23 23.25 6.71
CA GLY A 98 -15.34 24.03 6.13
C GLY A 98 -15.37 24.11 4.59
N HIS A 99 -14.44 23.41 3.93
CA HIS A 99 -14.32 23.43 2.47
C HIS A 99 -15.29 22.45 1.79
N THR A 100 -15.72 22.78 0.58
CA THR A 100 -16.29 21.79 -0.33
C THR A 100 -15.22 20.80 -0.77
N ALA A 101 -15.62 19.62 -1.27
CA ALA A 101 -14.66 18.62 -1.74
C ALA A 101 -13.72 19.15 -2.84
N SER A 102 -14.23 19.99 -3.75
CA SER A 102 -13.44 20.64 -4.79
C SER A 102 -12.49 21.71 -4.22
N GLY A 103 -12.95 22.52 -3.26
CA GLY A 103 -12.13 23.51 -2.57
C GLY A 103 -10.96 22.88 -1.80
N LEU A 104 -11.24 21.80 -1.07
CA LEU A 104 -10.22 21.02 -0.35
C LEU A 104 -9.18 20.44 -1.31
N ALA A 105 -9.62 19.90 -2.45
CA ALA A 105 -8.71 19.37 -3.47
C ALA A 105 -7.85 20.46 -4.13
N ALA A 106 -8.40 21.67 -4.32
CA ALA A 106 -7.65 22.80 -4.86
C ALA A 106 -6.58 23.27 -3.86
N LEU A 107 -6.93 23.48 -2.60
CA LEU A 107 -5.99 23.85 -1.54
C LEU A 107 -4.87 22.82 -1.37
N ALA A 108 -5.21 21.52 -1.39
CA ALA A 108 -4.22 20.45 -1.29
C ALA A 108 -3.24 20.43 -2.47
N LYS A 109 -3.70 20.78 -3.67
CA LYS A 109 -2.84 20.88 -4.87
C LYS A 109 -1.93 22.10 -4.78
N GLU A 110 -2.47 23.25 -4.39
CA GLU A 110 -1.70 24.48 -4.25
C GLU A 110 -0.62 24.32 -3.18
N LEU A 111 -0.98 23.81 -1.99
CA LEU A 111 -0.01 23.52 -0.93
C LEU A 111 1.14 22.63 -1.41
N ARG A 112 0.83 21.60 -2.21
CA ARG A 112 1.85 20.72 -2.78
C ARG A 112 2.78 21.47 -3.74
N ALA A 113 2.23 22.34 -4.59
CA ALA A 113 3.01 23.11 -5.55
C ALA A 113 3.91 24.14 -4.84
N THR A 114 3.34 24.91 -3.90
CA THR A 114 4.10 25.90 -3.11
C THR A 114 5.19 25.23 -2.28
N LEU A 115 4.89 24.11 -1.62
CA LEU A 115 5.89 23.40 -0.82
C LEU A 115 7.01 22.82 -1.69
N ALA A 116 6.71 22.36 -2.91
CA ALA A 116 7.73 21.91 -3.85
C ALA A 116 8.67 23.06 -4.26
N ALA A 117 8.12 24.25 -4.55
CA ALA A 117 8.90 25.45 -4.85
C ALA A 117 9.75 25.91 -3.65
N ALA A 118 9.17 25.92 -2.44
CA ALA A 118 9.87 26.32 -1.21
C ALA A 118 11.06 25.41 -0.88
N LEU A 119 10.97 24.12 -1.23
CA LEU A 119 12.02 23.13 -0.99
C LEU A 119 13.01 23.01 -2.16
N GLU A 120 12.83 23.78 -3.23
CA GLU A 120 13.71 23.72 -4.40
C GLU A 120 15.15 24.15 -4.00
N GLY A 121 16.12 23.30 -4.35
CA GLY A 121 17.53 23.52 -4.03
C GLY A 121 17.88 23.37 -2.54
N ALA A 122 16.97 22.88 -1.70
CA ALA A 122 17.32 22.50 -0.33
C ALA A 122 18.21 21.24 -0.34
N PRO A 123 19.25 21.18 0.52
CA PRO A 123 20.07 19.99 0.65
C PRO A 123 19.19 18.83 1.16
N VAL A 124 19.15 17.74 0.42
CA VAL A 124 18.46 16.52 0.86
C VAL A 124 19.36 15.85 1.90
N GLU A 125 18.91 15.78 3.14
CA GLU A 125 19.60 15.02 4.17
C GLU A 125 19.66 13.54 3.76
N PRO A 126 20.85 12.91 3.76
CA PRO A 126 20.99 11.55 3.28
C PRO A 126 20.17 10.58 4.14
N ASP A 127 19.27 9.83 3.50
CA ASP A 127 18.50 8.78 4.18
C ASP A 127 19.40 7.58 4.49
N LEU A 128 19.04 6.79 5.50
CA LEU A 128 19.67 5.53 5.89
C LEU A 128 19.84 4.57 4.69
N VAL A 129 18.94 4.68 3.72
CA VAL A 129 19.01 3.90 2.47
C VAL A 129 20.19 4.34 1.61
N ASP A 130 20.49 5.64 1.53
CA ASP A 130 21.60 6.17 0.76
C ASP A 130 22.95 5.87 1.45
N GLU A 131 23.00 5.95 2.78
CA GLU A 131 24.15 5.48 3.56
C GLU A 131 24.43 3.98 3.31
N LEU A 132 23.38 3.15 3.30
CA LEU A 132 23.49 1.71 3.01
C LEU A 132 24.01 1.43 1.59
N LYS A 133 23.56 2.21 0.59
CA LYS A 133 24.04 2.10 -0.79
C LYS A 133 25.54 2.45 -0.87
N GLU A 134 25.96 3.55 -0.26
CA GLU A 134 27.36 3.95 -0.23
C GLU A 134 28.25 2.91 0.46
N ARG A 135 27.77 2.33 1.57
CA ARG A 135 28.49 1.26 2.27
C ARG A 135 28.64 0.01 1.40
N ARG A 136 27.62 -0.32 0.60
CA ARG A 136 27.67 -1.43 -0.36
C ARG A 136 28.57 -1.14 -1.55
N ALA A 137 28.63 0.10 -2.03
CA ALA A 137 29.52 0.52 -3.11
C ALA A 137 31.00 0.42 -2.67
N ARG A 138 31.33 0.92 -1.47
CA ARG A 138 32.67 0.80 -0.86
C ARG A 138 33.15 -0.65 -0.71
N ARG A 139 32.23 -1.59 -0.42
CA ARG A 139 32.55 -3.02 -0.31
C ARG A 139 32.71 -3.77 -1.64
N ARG A 140 32.24 -3.22 -2.77
CA ARG A 140 32.33 -3.87 -4.10
C ARG A 140 33.44 -3.30 -4.97
N GLY A 141 33.97 -2.12 -4.62
CA GLY A 141 35.11 -1.50 -5.29
C GLY A 141 36.47 -1.80 -4.66
N ALA A 142 36.51 -2.71 -3.66
CA ALA A 142 37.71 -3.24 -3.00
C ALA A 142 37.73 -4.76 -3.19
#